data_AF-A0A165PNZ3-F1
#
_entry.id   AF-A0A165PNZ3-F1
#
_cell.length_a   1.000
_cell.length_b   1.000
_cell.length_c   1.000
_cell.angle_alpha   90.00
_cell.angle_beta   90.00
_cell.angle_gamma   90.00
#
_symmetry.space_group_name_H-M   'P 1'
#
loop_
_entity.id
_entity.type
_entity.pdbx_description
1 polymer ?
#
loop_
_entity_poly.entity_id
_entity_poly.type
_entity_poly.pdbx_seq_one_letter_code
_entity_poly.pdbx_strand_id
1 'polypeptide(L)'
;MMGLFNQATQKVQRPRGSSDDKGSPEADATDSDDVSILDEEEGSIIKSMISQLRVGMDLSKVTFPTFVLEPRSMLERITDFMSHPDLVFGAEQEEDPEERFIRVLQYYLAGWHIKPKGVKKPYNPVLGEFFRCRYDYPDGSQGFYIAEQVSHHPPVSAFYYVTPANKVAIVGELRPKSKFLGNSVSTQMDGENRVYLMGRQDDGPYVISMPNMYARGILWGKMVLELGDTCTARNDRNGYTAEIQFKTKGYFSGTYNAIQGRIRAGGQDTGEVTGKWSEVMEYQSKKTAQKRVLFDVQKDGNKVAPKWVAPEEEQEPNESRRLWQNLTEAILAKDMNAATESKTAVEESQRELRRRREESGQQFVPRFFQQDRDGRWVPKINLPDDSQEAVEAVKAWIWAAPPRQR
;
A
#
# COMPACT_ATOMS: atom_id res chain seq x y z
N MET A 1 -57.62 -56.01 -25.50
CA MET A 1 -58.97 -56.49 -25.15
C MET A 1 -58.93 -56.80 -23.65
N MET A 2 -59.72 -56.07 -22.83
CA MET A 2 -59.85 -56.14 -21.35
C MET A 2 -58.57 -55.89 -20.53
N GLY A 3 -58.52 -55.14 -19.42
CA GLY A 3 -59.53 -54.42 -18.63
C GLY A 3 -59.20 -54.50 -17.13
N LEU A 4 -59.19 -53.34 -16.45
CA LEU A 4 -59.46 -53.10 -15.01
C LEU A 4 -58.29 -53.36 -14.01
N PHE A 5 -57.99 -52.60 -12.93
CA PHE A 5 -58.70 -51.61 -12.09
C PHE A 5 -57.72 -50.59 -11.43
N ASN A 6 -58.04 -49.29 -11.53
CA ASN A 6 -58.19 -48.24 -10.50
C ASN A 6 -57.32 -48.19 -9.21
N GLN A 7 -56.65 -47.05 -8.94
CA GLN A 7 -57.04 -46.08 -7.89
C GLN A 7 -56.22 -44.77 -7.94
N ALA A 8 -56.86 -43.69 -7.49
CA ALA A 8 -56.63 -42.29 -7.83
C ALA A 8 -55.63 -41.56 -6.92
N THR A 9 -55.13 -40.40 -7.37
CA THR A 9 -55.35 -39.12 -6.69
C THR A 9 -54.99 -37.93 -7.59
N GLN A 10 -55.90 -36.95 -7.60
CA GLN A 10 -55.95 -35.78 -8.47
C GLN A 10 -54.85 -34.77 -8.18
N LYS A 11 -54.21 -34.23 -9.23
CA LYS A 11 -53.60 -32.88 -9.19
C LYS A 11 -54.39 -31.97 -10.13
N VAL A 12 -55.09 -31.01 -9.52
CA VAL A 12 -55.76 -29.90 -10.21
C VAL A 12 -54.72 -28.84 -10.55
N GLN A 13 -54.59 -28.52 -11.83
CA GLN A 13 -53.93 -27.29 -12.30
C GLN A 13 -54.86 -26.09 -12.14
N ARG A 14 -54.31 -24.92 -11.80
CA ARG A 14 -54.82 -23.58 -12.14
C ARG A 14 -53.69 -22.53 -12.01
N PRO A 15 -53.82 -21.33 -12.60
CA PRO A 15 -52.87 -20.81 -13.59
C PRO A 15 -52.12 -19.54 -13.15
N ARG A 16 -51.24 -19.08 -14.05
CA ARG A 16 -50.40 -17.87 -14.02
C ARG A 16 -51.13 -16.59 -13.55
N GLY A 17 -50.39 -15.76 -12.79
CA GLY A 17 -50.41 -14.29 -12.92
C GLY A 17 -50.60 -13.51 -11.62
N SER A 18 -49.51 -12.94 -11.09
CA SER A 18 -49.46 -11.61 -10.46
C SER A 18 -48.02 -11.33 -10.03
N SER A 19 -47.36 -10.41 -10.73
CA SER A 19 -46.02 -9.93 -10.49
C SER A 19 -45.99 -8.95 -9.31
N ASP A 20 -45.43 -9.38 -8.18
CA ASP A 20 -44.84 -8.49 -7.19
C ASP A 20 -43.33 -8.76 -7.18
N ASP A 21 -42.62 -8.14 -8.14
CA ASP A 21 -41.17 -8.12 -8.17
C ASP A 21 -40.69 -7.09 -7.13
N LYS A 22 -40.71 -7.48 -5.86
CA LYS A 22 -39.86 -6.84 -4.85
C LYS A 22 -38.43 -7.25 -5.17
N GLY A 23 -37.77 -6.41 -5.96
CA GLY A 23 -36.34 -6.49 -6.22
C GLY A 23 -35.60 -6.79 -4.93
N SER A 24 -34.94 -7.95 -4.91
CA SER A 24 -33.95 -8.27 -3.90
C SER A 24 -32.88 -7.19 -4.01
N PRO A 25 -32.50 -6.47 -2.93
CA PRO A 25 -31.35 -5.58 -3.03
C PRO A 25 -30.16 -6.46 -3.45
N GLU A 26 -29.48 -6.06 -4.53
CA GLU A 26 -28.22 -6.67 -4.95
C GLU A 26 -27.37 -6.87 -3.70
N ALA A 27 -27.03 -8.13 -3.41
CA ALA A 27 -26.18 -8.47 -2.29
C ALA A 27 -24.92 -7.61 -2.39
N ASP A 28 -24.69 -6.79 -1.36
CA ASP A 28 -23.62 -5.82 -1.29
C ASP A 28 -22.28 -6.54 -1.47
N ALA A 29 -21.78 -6.63 -2.70
CA ALA A 29 -20.60 -7.40 -3.09
C ALA A 29 -19.32 -6.69 -2.64
N THR A 30 -19.22 -6.46 -1.33
CA THR A 30 -17.97 -6.07 -0.68
C THR A 30 -17.10 -7.31 -0.59
N ASP A 31 -15.88 -7.24 -1.11
CA ASP A 31 -14.88 -8.29 -0.94
C ASP A 31 -14.75 -8.63 0.56
N SER A 32 -14.82 -9.91 0.91
CA SER A 32 -14.68 -10.36 2.29
C SER A 32 -13.34 -9.97 2.89
N ASP A 33 -12.31 -9.83 2.05
CA ASP A 33 -10.98 -9.43 2.48
C ASP A 33 -10.90 -7.93 2.79
N ASP A 34 -11.88 -7.10 2.43
CA ASP A 34 -11.91 -5.66 2.80
C ASP A 34 -12.59 -5.40 4.16
N VAL A 35 -13.05 -6.46 4.80
CA VAL A 35 -14.05 -6.39 5.87
C VAL A 35 -13.48 -6.87 7.19
N SER A 36 -13.70 -6.10 8.25
CA SER A 36 -13.50 -6.56 9.63
C SER A 36 -14.84 -6.78 10.31
N ILE A 37 -14.98 -7.94 10.94
CA ILE A 37 -16.04 -8.22 11.91
C ILE A 37 -15.35 -8.21 13.27
N LEU A 38 -15.62 -7.16 14.05
CA LEU A 38 -15.17 -7.08 15.43
C LEU A 38 -16.12 -7.89 16.31
N ASP A 39 -15.58 -8.53 17.34
CA ASP A 39 -16.41 -9.08 18.41
C ASP A 39 -17.01 -7.96 19.31
N GLU A 40 -17.84 -8.35 20.27
CA GLU A 40 -18.51 -7.39 21.16
C GLU A 40 -17.53 -6.61 22.04
N GLU A 41 -16.44 -7.25 22.47
CA GLU A 41 -15.42 -6.65 23.33
C GLU A 41 -14.57 -5.66 22.54
N GLU A 42 -14.04 -6.08 21.39
CA GLU A 42 -13.32 -5.24 20.43
C GLU A 42 -14.17 -4.04 20.00
N GLY A 43 -15.45 -4.28 19.69
CA GLY A 43 -16.40 -3.23 19.33
C GLY A 43 -16.64 -2.23 20.46
N SER A 44 -16.69 -2.68 21.71
CA SER A 44 -16.82 -1.82 22.89
C SER A 44 -15.56 -0.96 23.11
N ILE A 45 -14.38 -1.56 22.97
CA ILE A 45 -13.09 -0.85 23.08
C ILE A 45 -12.99 0.26 22.02
N ILE A 46 -13.31 -0.05 20.76
CA ILE A 46 -13.32 0.93 19.66
C ILE A 46 -14.32 2.06 19.93
N LYS A 47 -15.55 1.74 20.36
CA LYS A 47 -16.56 2.76 20.69
C LYS A 47 -16.11 3.66 21.83
N SER A 48 -15.55 3.08 22.91
CA SER A 48 -15.04 3.84 24.05
C SER A 48 -13.92 4.79 23.63
N MET A 49 -12.95 4.30 22.86
CA MET A 49 -11.86 5.10 22.31
C MET A 49 -12.37 6.23 21.41
N ILE A 50 -13.27 5.92 20.47
CA ILE A 50 -13.80 6.91 19.52
C ILE A 50 -14.69 7.95 20.22
N SER A 51 -15.40 7.59 21.29
CA SER A 51 -16.24 8.55 22.04
C SER A 51 -15.46 9.74 22.60
N GLN A 52 -14.13 9.62 22.71
CA GLN A 52 -13.21 10.66 23.16
C GLN A 52 -12.72 11.56 22.01
N LEU A 53 -12.99 11.19 20.76
CA LEU A 53 -12.53 11.90 19.56
C LEU A 53 -13.56 12.93 19.09
N ARG A 54 -13.07 14.00 18.44
CA ARG A 54 -13.90 15.02 17.79
C ARG A 54 -13.68 14.97 16.28
N VAL A 55 -14.73 15.20 15.49
CA VAL A 55 -14.61 15.24 14.03
C VAL A 55 -13.55 16.27 13.62
N GLY A 56 -12.65 15.87 12.73
CA GLY A 56 -11.49 16.65 12.28
C GLY A 56 -10.24 16.48 13.15
N MET A 57 -10.30 15.77 14.27
CA MET A 57 -9.16 15.54 15.16
C MET A 57 -8.05 14.73 14.44
N ASP A 58 -6.81 15.19 14.60
CA ASP A 58 -5.59 14.50 14.19
C ASP A 58 -5.35 13.28 15.09
N LEU A 59 -5.16 12.11 14.47
CA LEU A 59 -5.00 10.83 15.18
C LEU A 59 -3.55 10.39 15.34
N SER A 60 -2.57 11.21 14.96
CA SER A 60 -1.14 10.90 15.09
C SER A 60 -0.68 10.65 16.54
N LYS A 61 -1.42 11.18 17.52
CA LYS A 61 -1.15 11.00 18.96
C LYS A 61 -2.09 10.00 19.64
N VAL A 62 -2.97 9.38 18.88
CA VAL A 62 -3.99 8.47 19.39
C VAL A 62 -3.49 7.03 19.27
N THR A 63 -3.42 6.33 20.40
CA THR A 63 -3.00 4.93 20.43
C THR A 63 -4.16 4.01 20.07
N PHE A 64 -4.06 3.33 18.92
CA PHE A 64 -5.03 2.33 18.51
C PHE A 64 -4.81 0.99 19.24
N PRO A 65 -5.89 0.21 19.48
CA PRO A 65 -5.81 -1.13 20.03
C PRO A 65 -4.97 -2.08 19.17
N THR A 66 -4.39 -3.11 19.78
CA THR A 66 -3.51 -4.06 19.07
C THR A 66 -4.27 -4.95 18.09
N PHE A 67 -5.55 -5.26 18.33
CA PHE A 67 -6.35 -6.08 17.41
C PHE A 67 -6.64 -5.40 16.06
N VAL A 68 -6.45 -4.08 15.92
CA VAL A 68 -6.53 -3.42 14.59
C VAL A 68 -5.19 -3.39 13.85
N LEU A 69 -4.14 -3.98 14.40
CA LEU A 69 -2.82 -4.00 13.78
C LEU A 69 -2.63 -5.20 12.84
N GLU A 70 -1.95 -4.97 11.72
CA GLU A 70 -1.30 -6.04 10.96
C GLU A 70 0.11 -6.28 11.50
N PRO A 71 0.66 -7.50 11.39
CA PRO A 71 1.95 -7.86 11.98
C PRO A 71 3.16 -7.34 11.17
N ARG A 72 3.13 -6.07 10.75
CA ARG A 72 4.18 -5.43 9.94
C ARG A 72 4.30 -3.95 10.29
N SER A 73 5.54 -3.46 10.33
CA SER A 73 5.81 -2.01 10.32
C SER A 73 5.42 -1.40 8.98
N MET A 74 5.07 -0.11 8.98
CA MET A 74 4.85 0.63 7.72
C MET A 74 6.07 0.53 6.79
N LEU A 75 7.29 0.50 7.33
CA LEU A 75 8.52 0.41 6.54
C LEU A 75 8.60 -0.90 5.73
N GLU A 76 8.08 -1.99 6.29
CA GLU A 76 7.93 -3.26 5.57
C GLU A 76 6.69 -3.26 4.68
N ARG A 77 5.56 -2.68 5.10
CA ARG A 77 4.31 -2.63 4.31
C ARG A 77 4.50 -1.96 2.95
N ILE A 78 5.36 -0.94 2.86
CA ILE A 78 5.73 -0.28 1.59
C ILE A 78 6.29 -1.28 0.56
N THR A 79 6.94 -2.37 1.01
CA THR A 79 7.51 -3.38 0.09
C THR A 79 6.47 -4.09 -0.77
N ASP A 80 5.18 -3.99 -0.42
CA ASP A 80 4.12 -4.56 -1.22
C ASP A 80 4.02 -3.90 -2.60
N PHE A 81 4.44 -2.63 -2.73
CA PHE A 81 4.60 -1.96 -4.03
C PHE A 81 5.76 -2.50 -4.87
N MET A 82 6.68 -3.27 -4.29
CA MET A 82 7.82 -3.84 -5.00
C MET A 82 7.58 -5.31 -5.40
N SER A 83 6.33 -5.76 -5.28
CA SER A 83 5.91 -7.15 -5.51
C SER A 83 5.83 -7.55 -6.98
N HIS A 84 5.58 -6.60 -7.88
CA HIS A 84 5.44 -6.84 -9.32
C HIS A 84 6.46 -6.03 -10.15
N PRO A 85 7.76 -6.16 -9.86
CA PRO A 85 8.77 -5.34 -10.51
C PRO A 85 8.97 -5.73 -11.98
N ASP A 86 8.55 -6.93 -12.38
CA ASP A 86 8.49 -7.42 -13.75
C ASP A 86 7.67 -6.50 -14.68
N LEU A 87 6.65 -5.83 -14.15
CA LEU A 87 5.81 -4.91 -14.93
C LEU A 87 6.59 -3.69 -15.44
N VAL A 88 7.60 -3.24 -14.70
CA VAL A 88 8.42 -2.06 -15.06
C VAL A 88 9.79 -2.44 -15.64
N PHE A 89 10.26 -3.68 -15.49
CA PHE A 89 11.55 -4.11 -16.07
C PHE A 89 11.55 -4.07 -17.59
N GLY A 90 12.54 -3.42 -18.18
CA GLY A 90 12.63 -3.22 -19.63
C GLY A 90 11.74 -2.08 -20.14
N ALA A 91 11.02 -1.35 -19.29
CA ALA A 91 10.25 -0.18 -19.73
C ALA A 91 11.15 0.89 -20.37
N GLU A 92 12.42 0.95 -19.98
CA GLU A 92 13.42 1.82 -20.60
C GLU A 92 13.75 1.42 -22.05
N GLN A 93 13.35 0.23 -22.53
CA GLN A 93 13.59 -0.21 -23.90
C GLN A 93 12.47 0.18 -24.85
N GLU A 94 11.28 0.53 -24.34
CA GLU A 94 10.18 1.01 -25.16
C GLU A 94 10.54 2.37 -25.77
N GLU A 95 10.41 2.51 -27.09
CA GLU A 95 10.69 3.78 -27.77
C GLU A 95 9.55 4.79 -27.60
N ASP A 96 8.31 4.32 -27.54
CA ASP A 96 7.13 5.17 -27.35
C ASP A 96 7.06 5.69 -25.89
N PRO A 97 7.17 7.02 -25.66
CA PRO A 97 7.04 7.58 -24.32
C PRO A 97 5.67 7.33 -23.67
N GLU A 98 4.61 7.19 -24.47
CA GLU A 98 3.27 6.86 -23.95
C GLU A 98 3.28 5.45 -23.35
N GLU A 99 3.90 4.50 -24.04
CA GLU A 99 3.99 3.12 -23.54
C GLU A 99 4.83 3.04 -22.27
N ARG A 100 5.97 3.76 -22.20
CA ARG A 100 6.76 3.86 -20.96
C ARG A 100 5.94 4.39 -19.80
N PHE A 101 5.19 5.47 -20.03
CA PHE A 101 4.32 6.06 -19.02
C PHE A 101 3.24 5.08 -18.55
N ILE A 102 2.59 4.36 -19.48
CA ILE A 102 1.57 3.36 -19.14
C ILE A 102 2.18 2.19 -18.36
N ARG A 103 3.37 1.70 -18.70
CA ARG A 103 4.06 0.62 -17.96
C ARG A 103 4.40 1.02 -16.53
N VAL A 104 4.88 2.25 -16.33
CA VAL A 104 5.13 2.77 -14.97
C VAL A 104 3.82 2.92 -14.18
N LEU A 105 2.74 3.38 -14.83
CA LEU A 105 1.42 3.47 -14.21
C LEU A 105 0.85 2.08 -13.86
N GLN A 106 1.02 1.10 -14.75
CA GLN A 106 0.62 -0.29 -14.56
C GLN A 106 1.31 -0.90 -13.34
N TYR A 107 2.63 -0.77 -13.26
CA TYR A 107 3.44 -1.20 -12.11
C TYR A 107 2.90 -0.62 -10.80
N TYR A 108 2.66 0.69 -10.78
CA TYR A 108 2.17 1.35 -9.58
C TYR A 108 0.77 0.88 -9.16
N LEU A 109 -0.17 0.79 -10.11
CA LEU A 109 -1.54 0.37 -9.84
C LEU A 109 -1.60 -1.09 -9.36
N ALA A 110 -0.73 -1.95 -9.89
CA ALA A 110 -0.64 -3.34 -9.48
C ALA A 110 -0.23 -3.51 -8.01
N GLY A 111 0.43 -2.53 -7.36
CA GLY A 111 0.80 -2.64 -5.94
C GLY A 111 -0.39 -2.68 -4.96
N TRP A 112 -1.55 -2.16 -5.35
CA TRP A 112 -2.67 -1.94 -4.42
C TRP A 112 -3.50 -3.18 -4.07
N HIS A 113 -3.48 -4.23 -4.89
CA HIS A 113 -4.24 -5.45 -4.59
C HIS A 113 -3.71 -6.21 -3.36
N ILE A 114 -2.45 -5.98 -2.95
CA ILE A 114 -1.88 -6.59 -1.75
C ILE A 114 -2.39 -5.83 -0.54
N LYS A 115 -3.33 -6.45 0.17
CA LYS A 115 -3.97 -5.89 1.36
C LYS A 115 -4.11 -6.93 2.46
N PRO A 116 -4.02 -6.53 3.74
CA PRO A 116 -4.40 -7.42 4.82
C PRO A 116 -5.89 -7.77 4.70
N LYS A 117 -6.27 -8.91 5.28
CA LYS A 117 -7.69 -9.23 5.45
C LYS A 117 -8.30 -8.32 6.51
N GLY A 118 -9.35 -7.61 6.11
CA GLY A 118 -10.07 -6.64 6.90
C GLY A 118 -9.35 -5.31 7.06
N VAL A 119 -9.93 -4.46 7.91
CA VAL A 119 -9.40 -3.15 8.26
C VAL A 119 -8.28 -3.31 9.28
N LYS A 120 -7.05 -3.40 8.79
CA LYS A 120 -5.83 -3.44 9.60
C LYS A 120 -4.91 -2.28 9.30
N LYS A 121 -4.11 -1.87 10.28
CA LYS A 121 -3.13 -0.81 10.19
C LYS A 121 -1.73 -1.35 10.51
N PRO A 122 -0.69 -1.00 9.74
CA PRO A 122 0.68 -1.37 10.10
C PRO A 122 1.14 -0.63 11.37
N TYR A 123 2.20 -1.16 12.01
CA TYR A 123 2.85 -0.49 13.12
C TYR A 123 3.34 0.89 12.69
N ASN A 124 3.18 1.88 13.57
CA ASN A 124 3.71 3.22 13.33
C ASN A 124 5.22 3.18 13.61
N PRO A 125 6.09 3.39 12.59
CA PRO A 125 7.52 3.23 12.82
C PRO A 125 8.06 4.25 13.82
N VAL A 126 9.03 3.83 14.61
CA VAL A 126 9.70 4.69 15.57
C VAL A 126 10.83 5.48 14.92
N LEU A 127 11.25 6.61 15.49
CA LEU A 127 12.28 7.45 14.88
C LEU A 127 13.62 6.69 14.73
N GLY A 128 14.14 6.59 13.50
CA GLY A 128 15.35 5.83 13.18
C GLY A 128 15.15 4.31 13.10
N GLU A 129 13.91 3.83 13.16
CA GLU A 129 13.59 2.50 12.67
C GLU A 129 13.93 2.39 11.19
N PHE A 130 14.44 1.23 10.77
CA PHE A 130 14.64 0.95 9.35
C PHE A 130 14.22 -0.47 8.97
N PHE A 131 13.91 -0.69 7.70
CA PHE A 131 13.67 -2.01 7.15
C PHE A 131 14.47 -2.16 5.87
N ARG A 132 15.16 -3.30 5.72
CA ARG A 132 15.92 -3.65 4.51
C ARG A 132 15.56 -5.05 4.03
N CYS A 133 15.54 -5.22 2.72
CA CYS A 133 15.40 -6.54 2.10
C CYS A 133 16.09 -6.60 0.74
N ARG A 134 16.23 -7.83 0.25
CA ARG A 134 16.72 -8.12 -1.10
C ARG A 134 15.66 -8.89 -1.86
N TYR A 135 15.65 -8.75 -3.18
CA TYR A 135 14.89 -9.59 -4.10
C TYR A 135 15.88 -10.30 -5.00
N ASP A 136 15.70 -11.61 -5.19
CA ASP A 136 16.45 -12.41 -6.15
C ASP A 136 15.51 -12.79 -7.29
N TYR A 137 15.77 -12.27 -8.48
CA TYR A 137 14.88 -12.43 -9.63
C TYR A 137 15.20 -13.68 -10.45
N PRO A 138 14.23 -14.23 -11.21
CA PRO A 138 14.44 -15.43 -12.02
C PRO A 138 15.53 -15.32 -13.09
N ASP A 139 15.85 -14.11 -13.55
CA ASP A 139 16.92 -13.83 -14.51
C ASP A 139 18.32 -13.74 -13.87
N GLY A 140 18.42 -13.93 -12.55
CA GLY A 140 19.65 -13.84 -11.78
C GLY A 140 20.01 -12.43 -11.32
N SER A 141 19.23 -11.41 -11.69
CA SER A 141 19.41 -10.05 -11.19
C SER A 141 18.92 -9.90 -9.74
N GLN A 142 19.35 -8.84 -9.07
CA GLN A 142 18.99 -8.55 -7.68
C GLN A 142 18.38 -7.16 -7.53
N GLY A 143 17.34 -7.08 -6.71
CA GLY A 143 16.75 -5.84 -6.23
C GLY A 143 17.07 -5.61 -4.75
N PHE A 144 17.23 -4.37 -4.34
CA PHE A 144 17.55 -3.99 -2.97
C PHE A 144 16.59 -2.92 -2.49
N TYR A 145 16.09 -3.06 -1.27
CA TYR A 145 15.18 -2.11 -0.65
C TYR A 145 15.73 -1.68 0.71
N ILE A 146 15.61 -0.39 1.00
CA ILE A 146 15.86 0.20 2.30
C ILE A 146 14.81 1.28 2.58
N ALA A 147 14.24 1.27 3.77
CA ALA A 147 13.38 2.33 4.27
C ALA A 147 13.78 2.73 5.68
N GLU A 148 13.58 4.00 6.02
CA GLU A 148 13.92 4.57 7.32
C GLU A 148 12.83 5.55 7.76
N GLN A 149 12.48 5.51 9.05
CA GLN A 149 11.64 6.53 9.67
C GLN A 149 12.47 7.77 9.98
N VAL A 150 12.49 8.72 9.04
CA VAL A 150 13.30 9.94 9.09
C VAL A 150 12.69 11.03 9.98
N SER A 151 11.40 10.95 10.29
CA SER A 151 10.71 11.83 11.26
C SER A 151 9.53 11.12 11.92
N HIS A 152 9.23 11.43 13.17
CA HIS A 152 8.09 10.85 13.90
C HIS A 152 6.96 11.85 14.19
N HIS A 153 7.28 13.15 14.33
CA HIS A 153 6.29 14.21 14.55
C HIS A 153 6.63 15.43 13.66
N PRO A 154 5.99 15.57 12.47
CA PRO A 154 5.05 14.62 11.85
C PRO A 154 5.74 13.32 11.38
N PRO A 155 5.00 12.21 11.20
CA PRO A 155 5.57 10.96 10.71
C PRO A 155 6.00 11.09 9.25
N VAL A 156 7.25 10.73 8.96
CA VAL A 156 7.80 10.63 7.61
C VAL A 156 8.64 9.37 7.50
N SER A 157 8.29 8.51 6.54
CA SER A 157 9.07 7.32 6.16
C SER A 157 9.69 7.57 4.79
N ALA A 158 11.01 7.55 4.68
CA ALA A 158 11.70 7.60 3.39
C ALA A 158 12.08 6.19 2.95
N PHE A 159 12.02 5.89 1.66
CA PHE A 159 12.39 4.59 1.14
C PHE A 159 13.08 4.68 -0.22
N TYR A 160 13.86 3.65 -0.51
CA TYR A 160 14.61 3.50 -1.74
C TYR A 160 14.61 2.03 -2.16
N TYR A 161 14.26 1.79 -3.41
CA TYR A 161 14.42 0.50 -4.07
C TYR A 161 15.30 0.68 -5.31
N VAL A 162 16.19 -0.28 -5.58
CA VAL A 162 16.99 -0.28 -6.80
C VAL A 162 17.31 -1.69 -7.27
N THR A 163 17.28 -1.88 -8.59
CA THR A 163 17.85 -3.02 -9.30
C THR A 163 18.79 -2.51 -10.38
N PRO A 164 20.11 -2.49 -10.14
CA PRO A 164 21.06 -1.93 -11.11
C PRO A 164 21.03 -2.65 -12.46
N ALA A 165 20.93 -3.98 -12.46
CA ALA A 165 20.91 -4.79 -13.67
C ALA A 165 19.65 -4.53 -14.53
N ASN A 166 18.49 -4.34 -13.90
CA ASN A 166 17.24 -4.03 -14.61
C ASN A 166 17.01 -2.52 -14.79
N LYS A 167 17.98 -1.69 -14.39
CA LYS A 167 17.99 -0.24 -14.61
C LYS A 167 16.73 0.46 -14.09
N VAL A 168 16.24 0.05 -12.92
CA VAL A 168 15.10 0.69 -12.25
C VAL A 168 15.51 1.12 -10.85
N ALA A 169 15.21 2.37 -10.51
CA ALA A 169 15.29 2.89 -9.16
C ALA A 169 13.98 3.57 -8.77
N ILE A 170 13.58 3.41 -7.50
CA ILE A 170 12.38 4.01 -6.95
C ILE A 170 12.77 4.72 -5.66
N VAL A 171 12.51 6.02 -5.61
CA VAL A 171 12.75 6.86 -4.44
C VAL A 171 11.40 7.40 -3.99
N GLY A 172 11.09 7.33 -2.71
CA GLY A 172 9.84 7.89 -2.23
C GLY A 172 9.83 8.22 -0.75
N GLU A 173 8.78 8.92 -0.37
CA GLU A 173 8.49 9.28 1.01
C GLU A 173 6.99 9.15 1.27
N LEU A 174 6.64 8.65 2.47
CA LEU A 174 5.27 8.64 2.98
C LEU A 174 5.13 9.63 4.13
N ARG A 175 4.08 10.45 4.08
CA ARG A 175 3.74 11.44 5.11
C ARG A 175 2.27 11.26 5.55
N PRO A 176 1.94 10.14 6.21
CA PRO A 176 0.55 9.84 6.56
C PRO A 176 -0.02 10.86 7.55
N LYS A 177 -1.22 11.37 7.26
CA LYS A 177 -1.98 12.24 8.17
C LYS A 177 -3.36 11.66 8.41
N SER A 178 -3.57 11.11 9.59
CA SER A 178 -4.84 10.49 9.96
C SER A 178 -5.79 11.47 10.62
N LYS A 179 -7.05 11.49 10.18
CA LYS A 179 -8.13 12.34 10.70
C LYS A 179 -9.36 11.50 11.02
N PHE A 180 -10.00 11.81 12.13
CA PHE A 180 -11.30 11.24 12.48
C PHE A 180 -12.44 12.01 11.79
N LEU A 181 -13.33 11.30 11.09
CA LEU A 181 -14.44 11.86 10.30
C LEU A 181 -15.82 11.43 10.82
N GLY A 182 -15.93 10.98 12.08
CA GLY A 182 -17.18 10.46 12.64
C GLY A 182 -17.30 8.94 12.44
N ASN A 183 -18.13 8.46 11.52
CA ASN A 183 -18.18 7.01 11.23
C ASN A 183 -17.06 6.54 10.29
N SER A 184 -15.98 7.30 10.18
CA SER A 184 -14.82 6.95 9.35
C SER A 184 -13.54 7.53 9.92
N VAL A 185 -12.41 6.89 9.61
CA VAL A 185 -11.07 7.48 9.71
C VAL A 185 -10.50 7.60 8.31
N SER A 186 -9.97 8.77 7.98
CA SER A 186 -9.22 8.98 6.74
C SER A 186 -7.74 9.11 7.04
N THR A 187 -6.90 8.41 6.30
CA THR A 187 -5.45 8.65 6.27
C THR A 187 -5.11 9.29 4.93
N GLN A 188 -4.73 10.56 4.98
CA GLN A 188 -4.19 11.27 3.83
C GLN A 188 -2.77 10.78 3.60
N MET A 189 -2.49 10.29 2.40
CA MET A 189 -1.19 9.72 2.04
C MET A 189 -0.38 10.77 1.27
N ASP A 190 0.05 11.80 1.98
CA ASP A 190 0.96 12.80 1.42
C ASP A 190 2.34 12.18 1.17
N GLY A 191 3.14 12.84 0.34
CA GLY A 191 4.43 12.34 -0.10
C GLY A 191 4.44 12.14 -1.62
N GLU A 192 5.56 11.65 -2.14
CA GLU A 192 5.75 11.51 -3.57
C GLU A 192 6.61 10.27 -3.86
N ASN A 193 6.23 9.48 -4.86
CA ASN A 193 6.99 8.34 -5.35
C ASN A 193 7.60 8.69 -6.70
N ARG A 194 8.88 8.38 -6.89
CA ARG A 194 9.63 8.68 -8.10
C ARG A 194 10.23 7.42 -8.66
N VAL A 195 9.74 6.99 -9.82
CA VAL A 195 10.30 5.88 -10.58
C VAL A 195 11.28 6.44 -11.60
N TYR A 196 12.51 5.93 -11.59
CA TYR A 196 13.57 6.27 -12.52
C TYR A 196 13.83 5.08 -13.42
N LEU A 197 13.68 5.28 -14.73
CA LEU A 197 14.18 4.37 -15.76
C LEU A 197 15.65 4.72 -16.00
N MET A 198 16.57 4.08 -15.28
CA MET A 198 17.99 4.44 -15.26
C MET A 198 18.67 4.29 -16.63
N GLY A 199 18.11 3.46 -17.53
CA GLY A 199 18.55 3.34 -18.92
C GLY A 199 18.05 4.46 -19.85
N ARG A 200 17.13 5.33 -19.39
CA ARG A 200 16.62 6.52 -20.11
C ARG A 200 16.59 7.72 -19.16
N GLN A 201 17.75 8.17 -18.72
CA GLN A 201 17.85 9.29 -17.77
C GLN A 201 17.24 10.60 -18.30
N ASP A 202 17.20 10.78 -19.62
CA ASP A 202 16.60 11.95 -20.29
C ASP A 202 15.08 12.07 -20.06
N ASP A 203 14.38 10.96 -19.78
CA ASP A 203 12.97 10.99 -19.39
C ASP A 203 12.77 11.67 -18.03
N GLY A 204 13.82 11.76 -17.19
CA GLY A 204 13.68 12.16 -15.80
C GLY A 204 12.78 11.21 -15.00
N PRO A 205 12.33 11.62 -13.80
CA PRO A 205 11.48 10.78 -12.97
C PRO A 205 10.03 10.73 -13.48
N TYR A 206 9.43 9.56 -13.29
CA TYR A 206 7.98 9.38 -13.32
C TYR A 206 7.48 9.53 -11.89
N VAL A 207 6.62 10.50 -11.68
CA VAL A 207 6.24 10.98 -10.35
C VAL A 207 4.79 10.62 -10.06
N ILE A 208 4.55 9.90 -8.96
CA ILE A 208 3.24 9.32 -8.64
C ILE A 208 2.85 9.61 -7.19
N SER A 209 1.66 10.18 -6.99
CA SER A 209 1.06 10.41 -5.66
C SER A 209 0.29 9.18 -5.17
N MET A 210 -0.07 9.14 -3.89
CA MET A 210 -0.86 8.04 -3.34
C MET A 210 -2.35 8.39 -3.23
N PRO A 211 -3.26 7.41 -3.42
CA PRO A 211 -4.65 7.56 -3.00
C PRO A 211 -4.73 7.63 -1.48
N ASN A 212 -5.79 8.26 -0.98
CA ASN A 212 -6.08 8.28 0.44
C ASN A 212 -6.74 6.97 0.86
N MET A 213 -6.56 6.60 2.12
CA MET A 213 -7.15 5.40 2.69
C MET A 213 -8.26 5.75 3.68
N TYR A 214 -9.37 5.03 3.62
CA TYR A 214 -10.53 5.23 4.48
C TYR A 214 -10.89 3.94 5.21
N ALA A 215 -10.94 4.00 6.53
CA ALA A 215 -11.62 2.98 7.34
C ALA A 215 -13.06 3.46 7.58
N ARG A 216 -14.04 2.82 6.95
CA ARG A 216 -15.47 3.11 7.07
C ARG A 216 -16.12 2.24 8.15
N GLY A 217 -17.26 2.68 8.66
CA GLY A 217 -18.10 1.86 9.55
C GLY A 217 -17.51 1.58 10.94
N ILE A 218 -16.58 2.43 11.39
CA ILE A 218 -15.83 2.23 12.65
C ILE A 218 -16.68 2.36 13.92
N LEU A 219 -17.86 3.01 13.83
CA LEU A 219 -18.81 3.14 14.94
C LEU A 219 -20.09 2.33 14.69
N TRP A 220 -20.59 2.40 13.46
CA TRP A 220 -21.85 1.78 13.06
C TRP A 220 -21.70 1.12 11.70
N GLY A 221 -22.20 -0.11 11.60
CA GLY A 221 -22.14 -0.93 10.39
C GLY A 221 -20.90 -1.80 10.31
N LYS A 222 -20.61 -2.27 9.10
CA LYS A 222 -19.47 -3.15 8.81
C LYS A 222 -18.22 -2.31 8.64
N MET A 223 -17.10 -2.71 9.26
CA MET A 223 -15.83 -2.04 9.04
C MET A 223 -15.27 -2.42 7.66
N VAL A 224 -15.01 -1.42 6.82
CA VAL A 224 -14.54 -1.61 5.43
C VAL A 224 -13.36 -0.70 5.14
N LEU A 225 -12.33 -1.23 4.49
CA LEU A 225 -11.21 -0.45 3.95
C LEU A 225 -11.55 0.00 2.52
N GLU A 226 -11.41 1.30 2.25
CA GLU A 226 -11.55 1.85 0.90
C GLU A 226 -10.33 2.70 0.53
N LEU A 227 -9.93 2.63 -0.74
CA LEU A 227 -9.06 3.62 -1.35
C LEU A 227 -9.92 4.69 -2.01
N GLY A 228 -9.53 5.95 -1.85
CA GLY A 228 -10.32 7.08 -2.34
C GLY A 228 -9.47 8.23 -2.88
N ASP A 229 -10.19 9.19 -3.45
CA ASP A 229 -9.67 10.43 -4.04
C ASP A 229 -8.81 10.22 -5.31
N THR A 230 -8.16 11.28 -5.75
CA THR A 230 -7.40 11.32 -6.99
C THR A 230 -5.92 11.06 -6.74
N CYS A 231 -5.40 10.03 -7.39
CA CYS A 231 -3.98 9.81 -7.59
C CYS A 231 -3.53 10.50 -8.88
N THR A 232 -2.39 11.18 -8.85
CA THR A 232 -1.78 11.78 -10.02
C THR A 232 -0.48 11.05 -10.38
N ALA A 233 -0.28 10.75 -11.67
CA ALA A 233 1.00 10.33 -12.21
C ALA A 233 1.46 11.34 -13.26
N ARG A 234 2.74 11.69 -13.30
CA ARG A 234 3.29 12.65 -14.26
C ARG A 234 4.70 12.29 -14.70
N ASN A 235 5.00 12.57 -15.96
CA ASN A 235 6.35 12.64 -16.48
C ASN A 235 6.51 13.99 -17.19
N ASP A 236 7.10 14.96 -16.48
CA ASP A 236 7.15 16.35 -16.94
C ASP A 236 7.97 16.49 -18.23
N ARG A 237 9.03 15.68 -18.40
CA ARG A 237 9.93 15.74 -19.56
C ARG A 237 9.21 15.39 -20.86
N ASN A 238 8.41 14.34 -20.86
CA ASN A 238 7.65 13.90 -22.03
C ASN A 238 6.22 14.49 -22.07
N GLY A 239 5.83 15.30 -21.08
CA GLY A 239 4.55 15.98 -21.03
C GLY A 239 3.34 15.08 -20.77
N TYR A 240 3.56 13.91 -20.16
CA TYR A 240 2.48 12.96 -19.83
C TYR A 240 1.96 13.19 -18.41
N THR A 241 0.65 13.10 -18.26
CA THR A 241 -0.04 13.15 -16.96
C THR A 241 -1.18 12.15 -16.94
N ALA A 242 -1.50 11.63 -15.76
CA ALA A 242 -2.70 10.86 -15.52
C ALA A 242 -3.34 11.27 -14.20
N GLU A 243 -4.65 11.42 -14.22
CA GLU A 243 -5.49 11.63 -13.04
C GLU A 243 -6.34 10.38 -12.87
N ILE A 244 -6.05 9.56 -11.87
CA ILE A 244 -6.75 8.31 -11.57
C ILE A 244 -7.60 8.51 -10.33
N GLN A 245 -8.91 8.49 -10.49
CA GLN A 245 -9.88 8.53 -9.41
C GLN A 245 -10.08 7.14 -8.82
N PHE A 246 -9.73 6.96 -7.55
CA PHE A 246 -10.16 5.81 -6.76
C PHE A 246 -11.54 6.12 -6.20
N LYS A 247 -12.55 5.38 -6.68
CA LYS A 247 -13.95 5.66 -6.33
C LYS A 247 -14.26 4.99 -5.00
N THR A 248 -14.63 5.81 -4.01
CA THR A 248 -15.30 5.33 -2.80
C THR A 248 -16.76 5.03 -3.10
N LYS A 249 -17.35 4.05 -2.43
CA LYS A 249 -18.76 3.74 -2.60
C LYS A 249 -19.64 4.91 -2.12
N GLY A 250 -20.56 5.36 -2.98
CA GLY A 250 -21.57 6.35 -2.62
C GLY A 250 -22.69 5.75 -1.77
N TYR A 251 -23.40 6.59 -1.01
CA TYR A 251 -24.49 6.16 -0.11
C TYR A 251 -25.68 5.46 -0.80
N PHE A 252 -25.88 5.65 -2.11
CA PHE A 252 -27.05 5.16 -2.85
C PHE A 252 -26.72 4.18 -3.99
N SER A 253 -25.53 4.28 -4.59
CA SER A 253 -25.07 3.40 -5.67
C SER A 253 -23.54 3.48 -5.78
N GLY A 254 -22.94 2.44 -6.37
CA GLY A 254 -21.50 2.37 -6.62
C GLY A 254 -20.94 0.98 -6.36
N THR A 255 -19.84 0.67 -7.03
CA THR A 255 -19.10 -0.58 -6.85
C THR A 255 -17.82 -0.27 -6.07
N TYR A 256 -17.47 -1.13 -5.11
CA TYR A 256 -16.21 -1.00 -4.38
C TYR A 256 -15.02 -1.13 -5.33
N ASN A 257 -13.93 -0.49 -4.92
CA ASN A 257 -12.60 -0.63 -5.51
C ASN A 257 -12.48 -0.21 -6.98
N ALA A 258 -13.50 0.47 -7.53
CA ALA A 258 -13.49 0.94 -8.90
C ALA A 258 -12.50 2.10 -9.08
N ILE A 259 -11.80 2.09 -10.22
CA ILE A 259 -10.95 3.19 -10.66
C ILE A 259 -11.42 3.74 -12.00
N GLN A 260 -11.20 5.03 -12.20
CA GLN A 260 -11.35 5.67 -13.49
C GLN A 260 -10.33 6.78 -13.65
N GLY A 261 -9.60 6.80 -14.75
CA GLY A 261 -8.64 7.86 -14.99
C GLY A 261 -8.43 8.14 -16.46
N ARG A 262 -7.84 9.30 -16.73
CA ARG A 262 -7.49 9.74 -18.08
C ARG A 262 -6.00 9.97 -18.15
N ILE A 263 -5.40 9.53 -19.25
CA ILE A 263 -4.02 9.82 -19.60
C ILE A 263 -4.03 10.96 -20.61
N ARG A 264 -3.17 11.96 -20.39
CA ARG A 264 -3.01 13.13 -21.26
C ARG A 264 -1.56 13.31 -21.65
N ALA A 265 -1.33 13.72 -22.90
CA ALA A 265 -0.03 14.18 -23.40
C ALA A 265 -0.18 15.63 -23.87
N GLY A 266 0.61 16.55 -23.30
CA GLY A 266 0.52 17.98 -23.62
C GLY A 266 -0.89 18.56 -23.41
N GLY A 267 -1.64 18.02 -22.44
CA GLY A 267 -3.02 18.43 -22.13
C GLY A 267 -4.11 17.76 -22.98
N GLN A 268 -3.77 16.97 -24.00
CA GLN A 268 -4.73 16.23 -24.82
C GLN A 268 -4.95 14.81 -24.29
N ASP A 269 -6.19 14.38 -24.14
CA ASP A 269 -6.51 13.01 -23.72
C ASP A 269 -6.02 11.98 -24.76
N THR A 270 -5.16 11.04 -24.36
CA THR A 270 -4.62 9.98 -25.23
C THR A 270 -5.18 8.59 -24.92
N GLY A 271 -5.69 8.40 -23.70
CA GLY A 271 -6.30 7.14 -23.29
C GLY A 271 -6.99 7.23 -21.94
N GLU A 272 -7.57 6.12 -21.52
CA GLU A 272 -8.26 5.99 -20.24
C GLU A 272 -7.92 4.69 -19.53
N VAL A 273 -7.93 4.73 -18.21
CA VAL A 273 -7.76 3.57 -17.32
C VAL A 273 -9.07 3.34 -16.59
N THR A 274 -9.56 2.11 -16.61
CA THR A 274 -10.82 1.71 -15.96
C THR A 274 -10.69 0.36 -15.28
N GLY A 275 -11.69 -0.03 -14.50
CA GLY A 275 -11.77 -1.34 -13.87
C GLY A 275 -11.75 -1.23 -12.35
N LYS A 276 -11.22 -2.24 -11.67
CA LYS A 276 -11.09 -2.26 -10.22
C LYS A 276 -9.68 -2.65 -9.82
N TRP A 277 -9.11 -1.92 -8.87
CA TRP A 277 -7.73 -2.16 -8.40
C TRP A 277 -7.57 -3.50 -7.67
N SER A 278 -8.69 -4.10 -7.22
CA SER A 278 -8.73 -5.42 -6.57
C SER A 278 -9.13 -6.56 -7.50
N GLU A 279 -9.46 -6.30 -8.77
CA GLU A 279 -9.88 -7.34 -9.74
C GLU A 279 -9.11 -7.16 -11.06
N VAL A 280 -9.73 -6.55 -12.07
CA VAL A 280 -9.12 -6.32 -13.38
C VAL A 280 -9.07 -4.83 -13.66
N MET A 281 -7.91 -4.36 -14.10
CA MET A 281 -7.68 -3.01 -14.60
C MET A 281 -7.37 -3.04 -16.09
N GLU A 282 -7.92 -2.11 -16.84
CA GLU A 282 -7.80 -2.03 -18.29
C GLU A 282 -7.35 -0.63 -18.72
N TYR A 283 -6.62 -0.59 -19.83
CA TYR A 283 -6.29 0.63 -20.56
C TYR A 283 -6.99 0.61 -21.92
N GLN A 284 -7.57 1.75 -22.30
CA GLN A 284 -8.08 1.98 -23.65
C GLN A 284 -7.38 3.17 -24.30
N SER A 285 -6.78 2.96 -25.46
CA SER A 285 -6.21 4.03 -26.27
C SER A 285 -7.31 4.82 -26.97
N LYS A 286 -7.30 6.15 -26.86
CA LYS A 286 -8.18 7.01 -27.66
C LYS A 286 -7.74 7.11 -29.12
N LYS A 287 -6.44 6.90 -29.41
CA LYS A 287 -5.89 6.96 -30.77
C LYS A 287 -6.33 5.78 -31.62
N THR A 288 -6.34 4.57 -31.05
CA THR A 288 -6.62 3.33 -31.79
C THR A 288 -7.93 2.64 -31.40
N ALA A 289 -8.61 3.12 -30.35
CA ALA A 289 -9.74 2.49 -29.69
C ALA A 289 -9.44 1.09 -29.11
N GLN A 290 -8.20 0.60 -29.18
CA GLN A 290 -7.80 -0.70 -28.66
C GLN A 290 -7.83 -0.72 -27.14
N LYS A 291 -8.29 -1.84 -26.59
CA LYS A 291 -8.28 -2.13 -25.16
C LYS A 291 -7.24 -3.19 -24.84
N ARG A 292 -6.57 -3.05 -23.69
CA ARG A 292 -5.71 -4.08 -23.12
C ARG A 292 -5.86 -4.15 -21.61
N VAL A 293 -5.66 -5.33 -21.05
CA VAL A 293 -5.58 -5.55 -19.61
C VAL A 293 -4.24 -4.99 -19.12
N LEU A 294 -4.29 -4.14 -18.09
CA LEU A 294 -3.10 -3.67 -17.37
C LEU A 294 -2.72 -4.67 -16.28
N PHE A 295 -3.69 -5.14 -15.50
CA PHE A 295 -3.42 -6.10 -14.44
C PHE A 295 -4.69 -6.89 -14.12
N ASP A 296 -4.53 -8.20 -13.97
CA ASP A 296 -5.59 -9.10 -13.53
C ASP A 296 -5.13 -9.77 -12.23
N VAL A 297 -5.76 -9.40 -11.11
CA VAL A 297 -5.38 -9.88 -9.78
C VAL A 297 -5.52 -11.40 -9.66
N GLN A 298 -6.49 -12.03 -10.32
CA GLN A 298 -6.66 -13.48 -10.25
C GLN A 298 -5.56 -14.21 -11.01
N LYS A 299 -5.18 -13.69 -12.18
CA LYS A 299 -4.19 -14.31 -13.06
C LYS A 299 -2.75 -14.01 -12.63
N ASP A 300 -2.48 -12.77 -12.24
CA ASP A 300 -1.14 -12.23 -12.07
C ASP A 300 -0.81 -11.88 -10.61
N GLY A 301 -1.81 -11.67 -9.75
CA GLY A 301 -1.61 -11.27 -8.35
C GLY A 301 -0.79 -12.25 -7.50
N ASN A 302 -0.77 -13.54 -7.85
CA ASN A 302 0.04 -14.54 -7.15
C ASN A 302 1.51 -14.58 -7.59
N LYS A 303 1.90 -13.84 -8.64
CA LYS A 303 3.28 -13.82 -9.19
C LYS A 303 4.17 -12.80 -8.47
N VAL A 304 4.03 -12.72 -7.15
CA VAL A 304 4.79 -11.76 -6.33
C VAL A 304 6.27 -12.15 -6.26
N ALA A 305 7.14 -11.19 -6.52
CA ALA A 305 8.57 -11.32 -6.27
C ALA A 305 8.84 -11.53 -4.78
N PRO A 306 9.43 -12.67 -4.37
CA PRO A 306 9.69 -12.93 -2.97
C PRO A 306 10.81 -12.01 -2.46
N LYS A 307 10.56 -11.36 -1.32
CA LYS A 307 11.60 -10.63 -0.59
C LYS A 307 12.34 -11.58 0.35
N TRP A 308 13.67 -11.49 0.33
CA TRP A 308 14.56 -12.07 1.32
C TRP A 308 14.90 -11.03 2.39
N VAL A 309 14.76 -11.44 3.66
CA VAL A 309 15.09 -10.63 4.84
C VAL A 309 15.97 -11.51 5.72
N ALA A 310 17.01 -10.92 6.32
CA ALA A 310 17.88 -11.64 7.24
C ALA A 310 17.10 -12.16 8.48
N PRO A 311 17.51 -13.27 9.09
CA PRO A 311 16.95 -13.74 10.35
C PRO A 311 16.96 -12.65 11.44
N GLU A 312 15.95 -12.63 12.31
CA GLU A 312 15.76 -11.55 13.29
C GLU A 312 16.92 -11.45 14.29
N GLU A 313 17.57 -12.56 14.59
CA GLU A 313 18.76 -12.64 15.43
C GLU A 313 20.00 -11.94 14.82
N GLU A 314 20.08 -11.87 13.49
CA GLU A 314 21.15 -11.22 12.72
C GLU A 314 20.86 -9.74 12.44
N GLN A 315 19.62 -9.30 12.62
CA GLN A 315 19.21 -7.91 12.37
C GLN A 315 19.70 -6.94 13.45
N GLU A 316 19.83 -5.66 13.15
CA GLU A 316 20.13 -4.63 14.16
C GLU A 316 18.91 -4.38 15.07
N PRO A 317 19.09 -3.94 16.34
CA PRO A 317 17.98 -3.76 17.29
C PRO A 317 16.86 -2.82 16.82
N ASN A 318 17.14 -1.90 15.89
CA ASN A 318 16.19 -0.97 15.29
C ASN A 318 15.73 -1.36 13.88
N GLU A 319 16.05 -2.56 13.41
CA GLU A 319 15.40 -3.13 12.23
C GLU A 319 13.97 -3.55 12.56
N SER A 320 13.01 -3.23 11.68
CA SER A 320 11.59 -3.34 11.99
C SER A 320 11.16 -4.72 12.53
N ARG A 321 11.65 -5.83 11.97
CA ARG A 321 11.22 -7.16 12.44
C ARG A 321 11.77 -7.46 13.82
N ARG A 322 13.08 -7.25 14.05
CA ARG A 322 13.70 -7.41 15.37
C ARG A 322 13.11 -6.47 16.42
N LEU A 323 12.88 -5.20 16.08
CA LEU A 323 12.31 -4.20 16.99
C LEU A 323 10.90 -4.59 17.44
N TRP A 324 10.08 -5.08 16.52
CA TRP A 324 8.67 -5.42 16.75
C TRP A 324 8.43 -6.93 16.93
N GLN A 325 9.48 -7.71 17.19
CA GLN A 325 9.42 -9.17 17.27
C GLN A 325 8.37 -9.64 18.28
N ASN A 326 8.49 -9.23 19.55
CA ASN A 326 7.58 -9.64 20.61
C ASN A 326 6.11 -9.23 20.35
N LEU A 327 5.90 -8.04 19.77
CA LEU A 327 4.56 -7.59 19.38
C LEU A 327 3.98 -8.49 18.28
N THR A 328 4.81 -8.82 17.29
CA THR A 328 4.44 -9.67 16.17
C THR A 328 4.10 -11.08 16.63
N GLU A 329 4.95 -11.68 17.46
CA GLU A 329 4.70 -13.00 18.06
C GLU A 329 3.39 -13.03 18.86
N ALA A 330 3.14 -12.01 19.70
CA ALA A 330 1.91 -11.92 20.48
C ALA A 330 0.65 -11.74 19.60
N ILE A 331 0.71 -10.92 18.55
CA ILE A 331 -0.40 -10.77 17.60
C ILE A 331 -0.70 -12.08 16.89
N LEU A 332 0.33 -12.80 16.44
CA LEU A 332 0.17 -14.10 15.77
C LEU A 332 -0.38 -15.17 16.72
N ALA A 333 0.03 -15.14 17.99
CA ALA A 333 -0.51 -16.00 19.05
C ALA A 333 -1.92 -15.60 19.51
N LYS A 334 -2.46 -14.48 19.01
CA LYS A 334 -3.72 -13.85 19.44
C LYS A 334 -3.76 -13.48 20.93
N ASP A 335 -2.60 -13.21 21.52
CA ASP A 335 -2.48 -12.72 22.89
C ASP A 335 -2.49 -11.19 22.90
N MET A 336 -3.68 -10.60 23.06
CA MET A 336 -3.85 -9.14 23.00
C MET A 336 -3.24 -8.42 24.20
N ASN A 337 -3.08 -9.10 25.34
CA ASN A 337 -2.43 -8.53 26.52
C ASN A 337 -0.93 -8.43 26.29
N ALA A 338 -0.28 -9.55 25.90
CA ALA A 338 1.14 -9.56 25.58
C ALA A 338 1.47 -8.62 24.40
N ALA A 339 0.57 -8.49 23.42
CA ALA A 339 0.72 -7.54 22.33
C ALA A 339 0.70 -6.10 22.85
N THR A 340 -0.24 -5.77 23.75
CA THR A 340 -0.35 -4.41 24.31
C THR A 340 0.86 -4.06 25.16
N GLU A 341 1.34 -4.99 25.98
CA GLU A 341 2.56 -4.83 26.77
C GLU A 341 3.79 -4.62 25.89
N SER A 342 3.99 -5.49 24.89
CA SER A 342 5.12 -5.41 23.96
C SER A 342 5.13 -4.10 23.17
N LYS A 343 3.96 -3.68 22.68
CA LYS A 343 3.79 -2.39 21.99
C LYS A 343 4.13 -1.22 22.90
N THR A 344 3.64 -1.25 24.14
CA THR A 344 3.89 -0.19 25.12
C THR A 344 5.38 -0.07 25.45
N ALA A 345 6.07 -1.19 25.64
CA ALA A 345 7.50 -1.22 25.91
C ALA A 345 8.33 -0.52 24.81
N VAL A 346 8.02 -0.78 23.53
CA VAL A 346 8.68 -0.10 22.40
C VAL A 346 8.37 1.40 22.41
N GLU A 347 7.10 1.79 22.59
CA GLU A 347 6.68 3.20 22.58
C GLU A 347 7.25 4.00 23.76
N GLU A 348 7.41 3.40 24.93
CA GLU A 348 8.01 4.03 26.11
C GLU A 348 9.53 4.19 25.96
N SER A 349 10.22 3.15 25.47
CA SER A 349 11.65 3.23 25.15
C SER A 349 11.95 4.39 24.20
N GLN A 350 11.08 4.59 23.21
CA GLN A 350 11.22 5.69 22.24
C GLN A 350 10.90 7.07 22.82
N ARG A 351 9.93 7.16 23.74
CA ARG A 351 9.67 8.39 24.49
C ARG A 351 10.87 8.78 25.34
N GLU A 352 11.53 7.81 25.97
CA GLU A 352 12.76 8.04 26.74
C GLU A 352 13.94 8.47 25.85
N LEU A 353 14.16 7.80 24.72
CA LEU A 353 15.21 8.18 23.76
C LEU A 353 15.01 9.60 23.22
N ARG A 354 13.76 9.98 22.94
CA ARG A 354 13.42 11.36 22.56
C ARG A 354 13.78 12.35 23.65
N ARG A 355 13.36 12.09 24.90
CA ARG A 355 13.66 12.96 26.05
C ARG A 355 15.17 13.18 26.21
N ARG A 356 15.97 12.12 26.14
CA ARG A 356 17.44 12.22 26.23
C ARG A 356 18.06 13.06 25.11
N ARG A 357 17.55 12.94 23.88
CA ARG A 357 18.00 13.76 22.74
C ARG A 357 17.67 15.24 22.95
N GLU A 358 16.46 15.54 23.44
CA GLU A 358 16.02 16.90 23.75
C GLU A 358 16.86 17.52 24.88
N GLU A 359 17.11 16.77 25.96
CA GLU A 359 17.94 17.20 27.09
C GLU A 359 19.41 17.46 26.69
N SER A 360 19.94 16.67 25.76
CA SER A 360 21.32 16.82 25.26
C SER A 360 21.44 17.81 24.08
N GLY A 361 20.33 18.34 23.56
CA GLY A 361 20.31 19.18 22.36
C GLY A 361 20.74 18.46 21.07
N GLN A 362 20.81 17.12 21.08
CA GLN A 362 21.20 16.34 19.91
C GLN A 362 20.05 16.25 18.91
N GLN A 363 20.33 16.59 17.65
CA GLN A 363 19.39 16.37 16.55
C GLN A 363 19.52 14.94 16.02
N PHE A 364 18.38 14.32 15.70
CA PHE A 364 18.37 13.05 14.99
C PHE A 364 18.83 13.25 13.54
N VAL A 365 19.81 12.46 13.11
CA VAL A 365 20.29 12.44 11.73
C VAL A 365 19.97 11.06 11.15
N PRO A 366 19.12 10.96 10.12
CA PRO A 366 18.83 9.68 9.48
C PRO A 366 20.09 9.04 8.92
N ARG A 367 20.19 7.71 9.00
CA ARG A 367 21.35 6.94 8.56
C ARG A 367 21.44 6.85 7.04
N PHE A 368 20.32 6.55 6.38
CA PHE A 368 20.30 6.18 4.96
C PHE A 368 19.81 7.32 4.06
N PHE A 369 19.11 8.31 4.60
CA PHE A 369 18.49 9.37 3.80
C PHE A 369 18.96 10.77 4.20
N GLN A 370 18.96 11.68 3.22
CA GLN A 370 19.17 13.11 3.40
C GLN A 370 18.15 13.90 2.59
N GLN A 371 17.94 15.16 2.92
CA GLN A 371 17.10 16.04 2.10
C GLN A 371 17.93 16.67 0.98
N ASP A 372 17.36 16.72 -0.22
CA ASP A 372 17.90 17.52 -1.33
C ASP A 372 17.54 19.02 -1.16
N ARG A 373 17.90 19.84 -2.17
CA ARG A 373 17.63 21.29 -2.15
C ARG A 373 16.14 21.65 -2.15
N ASP A 374 15.29 20.74 -2.63
CA ASP A 374 13.84 20.90 -2.67
C ASP A 374 13.16 20.31 -1.41
N GLY A 375 13.95 19.84 -0.44
CA GLY A 375 13.47 19.25 0.81
C GLY A 375 12.99 17.80 0.69
N ARG A 376 13.22 17.14 -0.45
CA ARG A 376 12.82 15.74 -0.68
C ARG A 376 13.83 14.79 -0.07
N TRP A 377 13.36 13.70 0.55
CA TRP A 377 14.26 12.66 1.03
C TRP A 377 14.84 11.83 -0.13
N VAL A 378 16.16 11.77 -0.21
CA VAL A 378 16.93 11.02 -1.21
C VAL A 378 17.94 10.09 -0.51
N PRO A 379 18.28 8.94 -1.11
CA PRO A 379 19.22 8.01 -0.51
C PRO A 379 20.64 8.60 -0.48
N LYS A 380 21.40 8.29 0.57
CA LYS A 380 22.81 8.68 0.76
C LYS A 380 23.75 7.75 0.00
N ILE A 381 23.53 7.57 -1.29
CA ILE A 381 24.36 6.73 -2.16
C ILE A 381 24.49 7.37 -3.55
N ASN A 382 25.66 7.24 -4.14
CA ASN A 382 25.90 7.47 -5.57
C ASN A 382 26.18 6.12 -6.21
N LEU A 383 25.41 5.76 -7.22
CA LEU A 383 25.60 4.48 -7.91
C LEU A 383 26.65 4.63 -9.02
N PRO A 384 27.63 3.71 -9.10
CA PRO A 384 28.41 3.49 -10.31
C PRO A 384 27.52 3.21 -11.53
N ASP A 385 28.03 3.51 -12.72
CA ASP A 385 27.35 3.19 -13.98
C ASP A 385 27.39 1.68 -14.29
N ASP A 386 28.46 1.00 -13.88
CA ASP A 386 28.56 -0.45 -14.00
C ASP A 386 27.60 -1.14 -13.03
N SER A 387 26.81 -2.09 -13.54
CA SER A 387 25.76 -2.73 -12.76
C SER A 387 26.28 -3.64 -11.66
N GLN A 388 27.43 -4.29 -11.86
CA GLN A 388 28.03 -5.17 -10.84
C GLN A 388 28.65 -4.32 -9.72
N GLU A 389 29.39 -3.28 -10.07
CA GLU A 389 29.91 -2.32 -9.08
C GLU A 389 28.79 -1.65 -8.30
N ALA A 390 27.69 -1.29 -8.96
CA ALA A 390 26.51 -0.73 -8.30
C ALA A 390 25.85 -1.71 -7.33
N VAL A 391 25.74 -2.99 -7.67
CA VAL A 391 25.23 -4.02 -6.76
C VAL A 391 26.09 -4.10 -5.50
N GLU A 392 27.42 -4.14 -5.64
CA GLU A 392 28.32 -4.22 -4.50
C GLU A 392 28.32 -2.94 -3.65
N ALA A 393 28.21 -1.76 -4.29
CA ALA A 393 28.06 -0.49 -3.60
C ALA A 393 26.77 -0.44 -2.75
N VAL A 394 25.64 -0.91 -3.29
CA VAL A 394 24.36 -0.96 -2.57
C VAL A 394 24.43 -1.94 -1.40
N LYS A 395 25.01 -3.12 -1.59
CA LYS A 395 25.21 -4.11 -0.51
C LYS A 395 26.07 -3.53 0.62
N ALA A 396 27.21 -2.93 0.26
CA ALA A 396 28.11 -2.31 1.22
C ALA A 396 27.43 -1.17 1.98
N TRP A 397 26.56 -0.40 1.34
CA TRP A 397 25.85 0.70 1.96
C TRP A 397 24.72 0.24 2.90
N ILE A 398 23.83 -0.66 2.44
CA ILE A 398 22.66 -1.11 3.22
C ILE A 398 23.07 -2.04 4.37
N TRP A 399 24.09 -2.89 4.18
CA TRP A 399 24.54 -3.89 5.16
C TRP A 399 25.87 -3.56 5.86
N ALA A 400 26.45 -2.37 5.67
CA ALA A 400 27.58 -1.93 6.49
C ALA A 400 27.22 -1.99 7.98
N ALA A 401 28.19 -2.34 8.82
CA ALA A 401 28.06 -2.15 10.25
C ALA A 401 27.89 -0.65 10.55
N PRO A 402 27.06 -0.26 11.54
CA PRO A 402 26.95 1.14 11.92
C PRO A 402 28.33 1.67 12.35
N PRO A 403 28.67 2.92 11.99
CA PRO A 403 29.90 3.53 12.50
C PRO A 403 29.84 3.52 14.04
N ARG A 404 30.92 3.08 14.69
CA ARG A 404 31.03 3.12 16.16
C ARG A 404 30.77 4.56 16.58
N GLN A 405 29.69 4.79 17.34
CA GLN A 405 29.45 6.09 17.98
C GLN A 405 30.67 6.37 18.88
N ARG A 406 31.38 7.46 18.58
CA ARG A 406 32.52 7.93 19.38
C ARG A 406 32.05 8.77 20.55
#